data_AF-A0A3D5HE37-F1
#
_entry.id   AF-A0A3D5HE37-F1
#
_cell.length_a   1.000
_cell.length_b   1.000
_cell.length_c   1.000
_cell.angle_alpha   90.00
_cell.angle_beta   90.00
_cell.angle_gamma   90.00
#
_symmetry.space_group_name_H-M   'P 1'
#
loop_
_entity.id
_entity.type
_entity.pdbx_description
1 polymer ?
#
loop_
_entity_poly.entity_id
_entity_poly.type
_entity_poly.pdbx_seq_one_letter_code
_entity_poly.pdbx_strand_id
1 'polypeptide(L)'
;VKQLDKEPSNVESRLMLVNAVLAASKDHPLSAHLNLMLQAAIPIYLGDINPTILQIVVHTYRSYLERLGNIHKQNMMAIKSTVLKNVNMSGIDVSDEDLEDTHVRDGESIKTEIQIAESLIENCEPVIQSIKTKMTSSLSHEEIEELTAEGKASSSFFGGGEEKVNPNKQNMIIGKAVQAIEMLKQIPLLQGAGLDLAKQLGRIDSKLTYPLVMEGRIQMQALKYQLLRIESGDRTARENMAPVYNLAIVAYRKALKLTSKSTPKKADLPVLTEFGNITHYGYIHRDLMRFTEEGVKTLVKLGKDSVDAAVTVDDSFVPLQKRLESSLTQLGEHENVSSDRIKFR
;
A
#
# COMPACT_ATOMS: atom_id res chain seq x y z
N VAL A 1 -28.74 -11.92 -2.67
CA VAL A 1 -28.26 -13.10 -3.45
C VAL A 1 -28.90 -13.15 -4.84
N LYS A 2 -30.20 -13.44 -5.00
CA LYS A 2 -30.86 -13.48 -6.34
C LYS A 2 -30.64 -12.26 -7.24
N GLN A 3 -30.48 -11.06 -6.66
CA GLN A 3 -30.13 -9.84 -7.41
C GLN A 3 -28.67 -9.87 -7.91
N LEU A 4 -27.73 -10.33 -7.08
CA LEU A 4 -26.32 -10.48 -7.46
C LEU A 4 -26.09 -11.62 -8.46
N ASP A 5 -26.92 -12.66 -8.43
CA ASP A 5 -26.88 -13.73 -9.45
C ASP A 5 -27.25 -13.19 -10.84
N LYS A 6 -28.11 -12.17 -10.90
CA LYS A 6 -28.52 -11.49 -12.14
C LYS A 6 -27.57 -10.37 -12.54
N GLU A 7 -27.09 -9.61 -11.55
CA GLU A 7 -26.23 -8.45 -11.74
C GLU A 7 -25.07 -8.49 -10.73
N PRO A 8 -23.98 -9.22 -11.06
CA PRO A 8 -22.84 -9.36 -10.15
C PRO A 8 -22.13 -8.03 -9.86
N SER A 9 -22.23 -7.03 -10.72
CA SER A 9 -21.65 -5.70 -10.50
C SER A 9 -22.46 -4.82 -9.55
N ASN A 10 -23.66 -5.23 -9.12
CA ASN A 10 -24.54 -4.38 -8.32
C ASN A 10 -23.93 -4.09 -6.93
N VAL A 11 -23.42 -2.87 -6.77
CA VAL A 11 -22.69 -2.42 -5.58
C VAL A 11 -23.60 -2.41 -4.36
N GLU A 12 -24.82 -1.87 -4.47
CA GLU A 12 -25.75 -1.74 -3.34
C GLU A 12 -26.13 -3.12 -2.77
N SER A 13 -26.60 -4.02 -3.63
CA SER A 13 -27.00 -5.39 -3.25
C SER A 13 -25.86 -6.15 -2.58
N ARG A 14 -24.62 -5.89 -3.03
CA ARG A 14 -23.39 -6.48 -2.50
C ARG A 14 -23.07 -5.96 -1.11
N LEU A 15 -23.10 -4.65 -0.90
CA LEU A 15 -22.86 -4.06 0.42
C LEU A 15 -23.95 -4.44 1.42
N MET A 16 -25.21 -4.50 1.00
CA MET A 16 -26.31 -4.98 1.83
C MET A 16 -26.09 -6.43 2.27
N LEU A 17 -25.65 -7.30 1.35
CA LEU A 17 -25.35 -8.69 1.68
C LEU A 17 -24.21 -8.78 2.71
N VAL A 18 -23.10 -8.06 2.47
CA VAL A 18 -21.96 -8.04 3.40
C VAL A 18 -22.41 -7.60 4.81
N ASN A 19 -23.14 -6.49 4.90
CA ASN A 19 -23.64 -5.97 6.17
C ASN A 19 -24.59 -6.94 6.87
N ALA A 20 -25.50 -7.58 6.13
CA ALA A 20 -26.44 -8.55 6.68
C ALA A 20 -25.71 -9.77 7.27
N VAL A 21 -24.69 -10.30 6.58
CA VAL A 21 -23.92 -11.45 7.08
C VAL A 21 -23.07 -11.07 8.29
N LEU A 22 -22.43 -9.89 8.27
CA LEU A 22 -21.68 -9.37 9.42
C LEU A 22 -22.57 -9.16 10.66
N ALA A 23 -23.82 -8.75 10.46
CA ALA A 23 -24.77 -8.51 11.56
C ALA A 23 -25.37 -9.80 12.12
N ALA A 24 -25.47 -10.86 11.31
CA ALA A 24 -26.17 -12.09 11.68
C ALA A 24 -25.42 -12.95 12.73
N SER A 25 -24.09 -13.01 12.66
CA SER A 25 -23.26 -13.74 13.63
C SER A 25 -21.81 -13.24 13.56
N LYS A 26 -21.09 -13.35 14.69
CA LYS A 26 -19.63 -13.13 14.74
C LYS A 26 -18.84 -14.44 14.65
N ASP A 27 -19.50 -15.59 14.78
CA ASP A 27 -18.89 -16.92 14.80
C ASP A 27 -18.94 -17.58 13.42
N HIS A 28 -18.60 -16.81 12.39
CA HIS A 28 -18.46 -17.36 11.04
C HIS A 28 -17.07 -18.00 10.89
N PRO A 29 -16.93 -19.02 10.03
CA PRO A 29 -15.62 -19.60 9.76
C PRO A 29 -14.69 -18.58 9.09
N LEU A 30 -13.37 -18.77 9.24
CA LEU A 30 -12.36 -17.89 8.65
C LEU A 30 -12.56 -17.69 7.15
N SER A 31 -12.94 -18.75 6.44
CA SER A 31 -13.25 -18.71 5.00
C SER A 31 -14.43 -17.78 4.68
N ALA A 32 -15.44 -17.70 5.55
CA ALA A 32 -16.55 -16.77 5.39
C ALA A 32 -16.11 -15.32 5.65
N HIS A 33 -15.25 -15.06 6.65
CA HIS A 33 -14.67 -13.72 6.84
C HIS A 33 -13.81 -13.28 5.65
N LEU A 34 -12.99 -14.18 5.11
CA LEU A 34 -12.21 -13.94 3.89
C LEU A 34 -13.13 -13.57 2.73
N ASN A 35 -14.18 -14.37 2.51
CA ASN A 35 -15.15 -14.11 1.46
C ASN A 35 -15.84 -12.76 1.64
N LEU A 36 -16.29 -12.41 2.85
CA LEU A 36 -16.93 -11.11 3.11
C LEU A 36 -16.00 -9.93 2.78
N MET A 37 -14.74 -10.02 3.19
CA MET A 37 -13.72 -9.04 2.87
C MET A 37 -13.50 -8.89 1.36
N LEU A 38 -13.40 -10.00 0.63
CA LEU A 38 -13.26 -9.98 -0.83
C LEU A 38 -14.52 -9.41 -1.50
N GLN A 39 -15.71 -9.84 -1.07
CA GLN A 39 -16.98 -9.34 -1.61
C GLN A 39 -17.15 -7.83 -1.35
N ALA A 40 -16.70 -7.32 -0.21
CA ALA A 40 -16.70 -5.89 0.09
C ALA A 40 -15.74 -5.10 -0.82
N ALA A 41 -14.62 -5.69 -1.21
CA ALA A 41 -13.59 -5.03 -2.02
C ALA A 41 -13.91 -4.99 -3.53
N ILE A 42 -14.76 -5.89 -4.04
CA ILE A 42 -15.11 -5.98 -5.47
C ILE A 42 -15.51 -4.62 -6.08
N PRO A 43 -16.40 -3.80 -5.49
CA PRO A 43 -16.77 -2.50 -6.07
C PRO A 43 -15.57 -1.59 -6.36
N ILE A 44 -14.58 -1.57 -5.45
CA ILE A 44 -13.35 -0.78 -5.62
C ILE A 44 -12.56 -1.26 -6.83
N TYR A 45 -12.43 -2.58 -6.99
CA TYR A 45 -11.75 -3.17 -8.14
C TYR A 45 -12.52 -2.98 -9.45
N LEU A 46 -13.84 -2.79 -9.38
CA LEU A 46 -14.66 -2.41 -10.52
C LEU A 46 -14.62 -0.91 -10.81
N GLY A 47 -13.99 -0.08 -9.97
CA GLY A 47 -13.83 1.36 -10.19
C GLY A 47 -14.81 2.24 -9.40
N ASP A 48 -15.70 1.65 -8.60
CA ASP A 48 -16.62 2.38 -7.73
C ASP A 48 -16.02 2.55 -6.34
N ILE A 49 -15.51 3.76 -6.09
CA ILE A 49 -14.80 4.10 -4.86
C ILE A 49 -15.52 5.25 -4.17
N ASN A 50 -16.05 4.97 -2.99
CA ASN A 50 -16.62 6.00 -2.11
C ASN A 50 -16.27 5.73 -0.64
N PRO A 51 -16.44 6.72 0.25
CA PRO A 51 -16.10 6.58 1.66
C PRO A 51 -16.81 5.42 2.37
N THR A 52 -18.05 5.11 1.98
CA THR A 52 -18.85 4.05 2.61
C THR A 52 -18.32 2.66 2.24
N ILE A 53 -18.03 2.43 0.96
CA ILE A 53 -17.43 1.19 0.47
C ILE A 53 -16.10 0.95 1.17
N LEU A 54 -15.23 1.97 1.21
CA LEU A 54 -13.93 1.85 1.86
C LEU A 54 -14.04 1.53 3.34
N GLN A 55 -14.97 2.16 4.07
CA GLN A 55 -15.21 1.83 5.48
C GLN A 55 -15.65 0.37 5.66
N ILE A 56 -16.58 -0.12 4.83
CA ILE A 56 -17.04 -1.52 4.89
C ILE A 56 -15.89 -2.48 4.59
N VAL A 57 -15.03 -2.16 3.62
CA VAL A 57 -13.83 -2.96 3.33
C VAL A 57 -12.88 -3.00 4.53
N VAL A 58 -12.62 -1.86 5.18
CA VAL A 58 -11.73 -1.85 6.36
C VAL A 58 -12.35 -2.61 7.53
N HIS A 59 -13.67 -2.51 7.74
CA HIS A 59 -14.35 -3.27 8.79
C HIS A 59 -14.30 -4.78 8.55
N THR A 60 -14.56 -5.23 7.31
CA THR A 60 -14.44 -6.65 6.95
C THR A 60 -13.01 -7.15 7.00
N TYR A 61 -12.04 -6.35 6.56
CA TYR A 61 -10.61 -6.63 6.67
C TYR A 61 -10.18 -6.82 8.13
N ARG A 62 -10.56 -5.88 9.00
CA ARG A 62 -10.31 -5.99 10.45
C ARG A 62 -10.94 -7.25 11.04
N SER A 63 -12.20 -7.53 10.70
CA SER A 63 -12.90 -8.71 11.20
C SER A 63 -12.23 -10.02 10.77
N TYR A 64 -11.73 -10.10 9.54
CA TYR A 64 -10.95 -11.24 9.07
C TYR A 64 -9.65 -11.41 9.87
N LEU A 65 -8.89 -10.33 10.08
CA LEU A 65 -7.64 -10.37 10.85
C LEU A 65 -7.88 -10.76 12.31
N GLU A 66 -8.96 -10.28 12.93
CA GLU A 66 -9.35 -10.64 14.30
C GLU A 66 -9.67 -12.13 14.40
N ARG A 67 -10.43 -12.69 13.43
CA ARG A 67 -10.74 -14.12 13.38
C ARG A 67 -9.47 -14.96 13.19
N LEU A 68 -8.62 -14.58 12.24
CA LEU A 68 -7.34 -15.24 11.96
C LEU A 68 -6.46 -15.29 13.22
N GLY A 69 -6.27 -14.14 13.87
CA GLY A 69 -5.48 -14.03 15.10
C GLY A 69 -6.04 -14.87 16.24
N ASN A 70 -7.37 -14.93 16.39
CA ASN A 70 -8.02 -15.75 17.43
C ASN A 70 -7.83 -17.24 17.20
N ILE A 71 -8.01 -17.74 15.97
CA ILE A 71 -7.76 -19.15 15.62
C ILE A 71 -6.30 -19.50 15.89
N HIS A 72 -5.36 -18.66 15.46
CA HIS A 72 -3.94 -18.89 15.72
C HIS A 72 -3.58 -18.89 17.21
N LYS A 73 -4.20 -18.03 18.03
CA LYS A 73 -4.03 -18.04 19.48
C LYS A 73 -4.53 -19.36 20.09
N GLN A 74 -5.66 -19.89 19.63
CA GLN A 74 -6.18 -21.19 20.04
C GLN A 74 -5.24 -22.33 19.61
N ASN A 75 -4.78 -22.35 18.35
CA ASN A 75 -3.82 -23.32 17.84
C ASN A 75 -2.52 -23.31 18.66
N MET A 76 -2.02 -22.12 19.01
CA MET A 76 -0.82 -21.98 19.86
C MET A 76 -1.05 -22.53 21.28
N MET A 77 -2.25 -22.36 21.85
CA MET A 77 -2.60 -22.96 23.14
C MET A 77 -2.66 -24.49 23.06
N ALA A 78 -3.22 -25.05 21.98
CA ALA A 78 -3.25 -26.48 21.73
C ALA A 78 -1.83 -27.07 21.58
N ILE A 79 -0.95 -26.42 20.81
CA ILE A 79 0.46 -26.81 20.67
C ILE A 79 1.19 -26.78 22.03
N LYS A 80 0.99 -25.73 22.83
CA LYS A 80 1.57 -25.67 24.17
C LYS A 80 1.00 -26.76 25.08
N SER A 81 -0.30 -27.00 25.04
CA SER A 81 -0.97 -28.06 25.81
C SER A 81 -0.43 -29.44 25.47
N THR A 82 -0.28 -29.77 24.18
CA THR A 82 0.28 -31.07 23.73
C THR A 82 1.73 -31.26 24.16
N VAL A 83 2.57 -30.23 24.08
CA VAL A 83 3.95 -30.26 24.62
C VAL A 83 3.94 -30.45 26.14
N LEU A 84 2.99 -29.81 26.82
CA LEU A 84 2.83 -29.88 28.27
C LEU A 84 2.10 -31.13 28.75
N LYS A 85 1.48 -31.98 27.90
CA LYS A 85 0.87 -33.27 28.32
C LYS A 85 1.90 -34.24 28.92
N ASN A 86 3.21 -34.01 28.72
CA ASN A 86 4.30 -34.68 29.44
C ASN A 86 4.53 -34.15 30.86
N VAL A 87 3.76 -33.15 31.29
CA VAL A 87 3.72 -32.56 32.63
C VAL A 87 2.25 -32.62 33.07
N ASN A 88 1.97 -33.30 34.17
CA ASN A 88 0.61 -33.66 34.60
C ASN A 88 -0.33 -32.43 34.69
N MET A 89 -1.10 -32.13 33.62
CA MET A 89 -2.04 -31.01 33.54
C MET A 89 -3.45 -31.54 33.29
N SER A 90 -4.03 -32.18 34.31
CA SER A 90 -5.33 -32.86 34.26
C SER A 90 -6.55 -31.92 34.27
N GLY A 91 -6.51 -30.78 33.58
CA GLY A 91 -7.57 -29.76 33.72
C GLY A 91 -7.86 -28.85 32.52
N ILE A 92 -7.13 -28.96 31.40
CA ILE A 92 -7.41 -28.17 30.20
C ILE A 92 -7.58 -29.14 29.03
N ASP A 93 -8.82 -29.54 28.78
CA ASP A 93 -9.18 -30.31 27.59
C ASP A 93 -9.34 -29.31 26.43
N VAL A 94 -8.31 -29.23 25.58
CA VAL A 94 -8.42 -28.54 24.29
C VAL A 94 -8.65 -29.64 23.27
N SER A 95 -9.89 -29.77 22.79
CA SER A 95 -10.26 -30.65 21.69
C SER A 95 -9.59 -30.14 20.41
N ASP A 96 -8.71 -30.95 19.82
CA ASP A 96 -8.09 -30.64 18.51
C ASP A 96 -9.14 -30.62 17.36
N GLU A 97 -10.34 -31.18 17.59
CA GLU A 97 -11.43 -31.28 16.61
C GLU A 97 -12.16 -29.95 16.32
N ASP A 98 -12.01 -28.94 17.19
CA ASP A 98 -12.71 -27.64 17.06
C ASP A 98 -11.85 -26.55 16.38
N LEU A 99 -10.62 -26.87 15.98
CA LEU A 99 -9.69 -25.92 15.39
C LEU A 99 -9.86 -25.85 13.86
N GLU A 100 -10.21 -24.67 13.34
CA GLU A 100 -10.23 -24.43 11.90
C GLU A 100 -8.83 -24.55 11.29
N ASP A 101 -8.71 -25.30 10.17
CA ASP A 101 -7.43 -25.46 9.47
C ASP A 101 -7.05 -24.16 8.74
N THR A 102 -6.06 -23.49 9.30
CA THR A 102 -5.44 -22.29 8.72
C THR A 102 -4.31 -22.63 7.75
N HIS A 103 -4.01 -23.92 7.56
CA HIS A 103 -2.83 -24.43 6.84
C HIS A 103 -1.47 -24.08 7.47
N VAL A 104 -1.47 -23.39 8.63
CA VAL A 104 -0.27 -23.01 9.39
C VAL A 104 -0.24 -23.80 10.69
N ARG A 105 0.79 -24.65 10.84
CA ARG A 105 0.82 -25.67 11.90
C ARG A 105 2.03 -25.57 12.83
N ASP A 106 3.08 -24.85 12.43
CA ASP A 106 4.24 -24.64 13.29
C ASP A 106 4.07 -23.39 14.17
N GLY A 107 4.60 -23.44 15.39
CA GLY A 107 4.42 -22.38 16.38
C GLY A 107 5.11 -21.05 16.02
N GLU A 108 6.16 -21.07 15.19
CA GLU A 108 6.86 -19.85 14.78
C GLU A 108 6.03 -19.08 13.76
N SER A 109 5.54 -19.76 12.72
CA SER A 109 4.65 -19.18 11.71
C SER A 109 3.35 -18.65 12.32
N ILE A 110 2.74 -19.43 13.23
CA ILE A 110 1.54 -18.99 13.98
C ILE A 110 1.80 -17.69 14.74
N LYS A 111 2.93 -17.59 15.45
CA LYS A 111 3.30 -16.38 16.20
C LYS A 111 3.50 -15.20 15.26
N THR A 112 4.17 -15.42 14.13
CA THR A 112 4.41 -14.38 13.12
C THR A 112 3.09 -13.87 12.52
N GLU A 113 2.15 -14.75 12.16
CA GLU A 113 0.86 -14.33 11.64
C GLU A 113 0.00 -13.58 12.66
N ILE A 114 0.04 -13.98 13.94
CA ILE A 114 -0.60 -13.21 15.03
C ILE A 114 -0.03 -11.78 15.08
N GLN A 115 1.31 -11.64 15.08
CA GLN A 115 1.95 -10.33 15.17
C GLN A 115 1.62 -9.44 13.97
N ILE A 116 1.65 -10.00 12.76
CA ILE A 116 1.26 -9.28 11.54
C ILE A 116 -0.21 -8.84 11.63
N ALA A 117 -1.11 -9.74 12.01
CA ALA A 117 -2.53 -9.45 12.13
C ALA A 117 -2.80 -8.34 13.16
N GLU A 118 -2.18 -8.40 14.34
CA GLU A 118 -2.33 -7.39 15.39
C GLU A 118 -1.86 -6.01 14.92
N SER A 119 -0.67 -5.91 14.31
CA SER A 119 -0.17 -4.64 13.77
C SER A 119 -1.06 -4.08 12.65
N LEU A 120 -1.65 -4.93 11.82
CA LEU A 120 -2.59 -4.49 10.79
C LEU A 120 -3.93 -4.02 11.37
N ILE A 121 -4.44 -4.68 12.41
CA ILE A 121 -5.65 -4.28 13.13
C ILE A 121 -5.47 -2.90 13.77
N GLU A 122 -4.32 -2.62 14.39
CA GLU A 122 -4.00 -1.32 14.97
C GLU A 122 -4.06 -0.19 13.94
N ASN A 123 -3.73 -0.47 12.67
CA ASN A 123 -3.79 0.50 11.59
C ASN A 123 -5.22 0.71 11.03
N CYS A 124 -6.18 -0.18 11.28
CA CYS A 124 -7.53 -0.06 10.74
C CYS A 124 -8.29 1.17 11.25
N GLU A 125 -8.18 1.50 12.54
CA GLU A 125 -8.91 2.64 13.13
C GLU A 125 -8.39 3.99 12.61
N PRO A 126 -7.07 4.26 12.57
CA PRO A 126 -6.52 5.45 11.91
C PRO A 126 -6.96 5.58 10.44
N VAL A 127 -7.02 4.47 9.70
CA VAL A 127 -7.47 4.47 8.30
C VAL A 127 -8.94 4.84 8.18
N ILE A 128 -9.82 4.26 9.01
CA ILE A 128 -11.25 4.62 9.06
C ILE A 128 -11.42 6.11 9.35
N GLN A 129 -10.68 6.63 10.33
CA GLN A 129 -10.73 8.05 10.68
C GLN A 129 -10.28 8.92 9.51
N SER A 130 -9.19 8.54 8.84
CA SER A 130 -8.68 9.24 7.65
C SER A 130 -9.70 9.23 6.50
N ILE A 131 -10.39 8.11 6.26
CA ILE A 131 -11.46 8.03 5.26
C ILE A 131 -12.58 9.01 5.61
N LYS A 132 -13.06 9.00 6.87
CA LYS A 132 -14.15 9.87 7.32
C LYS A 132 -13.81 11.37 7.24
N THR A 133 -12.57 11.74 7.54
CA THR A 133 -12.17 13.16 7.65
C THR A 133 -11.58 13.73 6.36
N LYS A 134 -10.90 12.91 5.56
CA LYS A 134 -10.13 13.38 4.40
C LYS A 134 -10.75 13.00 3.07
N MET A 135 -11.64 12.01 3.00
CA MET A 135 -12.31 11.63 1.75
C MET A 135 -13.68 12.28 1.65
N THR A 136 -13.79 13.25 0.75
CA THR A 136 -14.99 14.08 0.58
C THR A 136 -15.72 13.80 -0.73
N SER A 137 -15.15 12.98 -1.61
CA SER A 137 -15.68 12.71 -2.94
C SER A 137 -15.77 11.22 -3.23
N SER A 138 -16.70 10.85 -4.11
CA SER A 138 -16.80 9.53 -4.73
C SER A 138 -16.24 9.58 -6.14
N LEU A 139 -15.64 8.47 -6.56
CA LEU A 139 -15.18 8.19 -7.91
C LEU A 139 -15.97 6.99 -8.43
N SER A 140 -16.69 7.14 -9.54
CA SER A 140 -17.36 6.01 -10.19
C SER A 140 -16.53 5.41 -11.32
N HIS A 141 -16.86 4.18 -11.71
CA HIS A 141 -16.28 3.55 -12.88
C HIS A 141 -16.45 4.42 -14.14
N GLU A 142 -17.64 5.00 -14.36
CA GLU A 142 -17.89 5.81 -15.56
C GLU A 142 -16.99 7.05 -15.61
N GLU A 143 -16.73 7.69 -14.46
CA GLU A 143 -15.81 8.83 -14.41
C GLU A 143 -14.38 8.43 -14.81
N ILE A 144 -13.94 7.22 -14.45
CA ILE A 144 -12.63 6.69 -14.85
C ILE A 144 -12.60 6.35 -16.34
N GLU A 145 -13.68 5.76 -16.88
CA GLU A 145 -13.79 5.46 -18.30
C GLU A 145 -13.80 6.74 -19.15
N GLU A 146 -14.55 7.77 -18.73
CA GLU A 146 -14.56 9.07 -19.38
C GLU A 146 -13.16 9.69 -19.48
N LEU A 147 -12.31 9.47 -18.48
CA LEU A 147 -10.93 9.96 -18.47
C LEU A 147 -10.00 9.17 -19.41
N THR A 148 -10.24 7.87 -19.56
CA THR A 148 -9.28 6.93 -20.18
C THR A 148 -9.70 6.45 -21.57
N ALA A 149 -10.91 6.77 -22.01
CA ALA A 149 -11.38 6.50 -23.36
C ALA A 149 -10.59 7.34 -24.38
N GLU A 150 -9.39 6.87 -24.73
CA GLU A 150 -8.73 7.23 -25.97
C GLU A 150 -9.67 6.90 -27.13
N GLY A 151 -10.30 7.92 -27.73
CA GLY A 151 -10.87 7.80 -29.07
C GLY A 151 -12.15 6.94 -29.24
N LYS A 152 -13.01 6.78 -28.22
CA LYS A 152 -14.41 6.35 -28.45
C LYS A 152 -15.37 7.54 -28.56
N ALA A 153 -15.00 8.50 -29.38
CA ALA A 153 -15.97 9.26 -30.17
C ALA A 153 -16.50 8.35 -31.31
N SER A 154 -17.16 7.25 -30.96
CA SER A 154 -17.71 6.31 -31.95
C SER A 154 -19.00 5.65 -31.47
N SER A 155 -20.00 6.47 -31.16
CA SER A 155 -21.39 6.19 -31.52
C SER A 155 -22.17 7.50 -31.51
N SER A 156 -21.95 8.26 -32.57
CA SER A 156 -22.82 9.34 -33.01
C SER A 156 -24.23 8.78 -33.25
N PHE A 157 -25.22 9.33 -32.55
CA PHE A 157 -26.61 9.33 -33.00
C PHE A 157 -27.30 10.66 -32.63
N PHE A 158 -26.60 11.79 -32.71
CA PHE A 158 -27.15 13.11 -33.07
C PHE A 158 -26.01 14.14 -33.07
N GLY A 159 -25.66 14.66 -34.25
CA GLY A 159 -25.06 15.99 -34.46
C GLY A 159 -23.81 16.43 -33.68
N GLY A 160 -22.64 16.27 -34.30
CA GLY A 160 -21.66 17.36 -34.47
C GLY A 160 -20.84 17.82 -33.26
N GLY A 161 -19.61 17.31 -33.17
CA GLY A 161 -18.50 17.90 -32.42
C GLY A 161 -17.66 16.83 -31.71
N GLU A 162 -16.36 16.77 -32.00
CA GLU A 162 -15.42 16.15 -31.04
C GLU A 162 -15.51 16.98 -29.75
N GLU A 163 -16.30 16.50 -28.78
CA GLU A 163 -16.33 17.09 -27.45
C GLU A 163 -14.96 16.87 -26.82
N LYS A 164 -14.08 17.86 -26.97
CA LYS A 164 -12.86 17.92 -26.16
C LYS A 164 -13.29 17.88 -24.70
N VAL A 165 -12.87 16.83 -23.99
CA VAL A 165 -13.14 16.65 -22.57
C VAL A 165 -12.80 17.96 -21.85
N ASN A 166 -13.77 18.51 -21.13
CA ASN A 166 -13.61 19.78 -20.43
C ASN A 166 -12.44 19.68 -19.42
N PRO A 167 -11.38 20.49 -19.54
CA PRO A 167 -10.21 20.40 -18.65
C PRO A 167 -10.56 20.54 -17.17
N ASN A 168 -11.62 21.28 -16.83
CA ASN A 168 -12.08 21.42 -15.45
C ASN A 168 -12.70 20.10 -14.92
N LYS A 169 -13.47 19.40 -15.77
CA LYS A 169 -14.04 18.08 -15.42
C LYS A 169 -12.93 17.05 -15.26
N GLN A 170 -11.96 17.05 -16.18
CA GLN A 170 -10.80 16.17 -16.12
C GLN A 170 -9.98 16.37 -14.83
N ASN A 171 -9.63 17.62 -14.50
CA ASN A 171 -8.89 17.95 -13.28
C ASN A 171 -9.66 17.56 -12.01
N MET A 172 -10.99 17.72 -12.01
CA MET A 172 -11.84 17.28 -10.90
C MET A 172 -11.74 15.76 -10.70
N ILE A 173 -11.92 14.96 -11.75
CA ILE A 173 -11.88 13.50 -11.65
C ILE A 173 -10.46 13.02 -11.26
N ILE A 174 -9.41 13.64 -11.79
CA ILE A 174 -8.03 13.39 -11.35
C ILE A 174 -7.88 13.65 -9.84
N GLY A 175 -8.43 14.76 -9.34
CA GLY A 175 -8.41 15.07 -7.90
C GLY A 175 -9.10 14.00 -7.05
N LYS A 176 -10.27 13.51 -7.49
CA LYS A 176 -10.98 12.40 -6.85
C LYS A 176 -10.13 11.12 -6.83
N ALA A 177 -9.51 10.78 -7.96
CA ALA A 177 -8.68 9.58 -8.09
C ALA A 177 -7.42 9.64 -7.21
N VAL A 178 -6.78 10.82 -7.11
CA VAL A 178 -5.65 11.02 -6.17
C VAL A 178 -6.12 10.82 -4.73
N GLN A 179 -7.25 11.40 -4.33
CA GLN A 179 -7.81 11.21 -2.98
C GLN A 179 -8.14 9.74 -2.71
N ALA A 180 -8.70 9.03 -3.69
CA ALA A 180 -8.97 7.60 -3.62
C ALA A 180 -7.68 6.79 -3.41
N ILE A 181 -6.65 6.99 -4.23
CA ILE A 181 -5.36 6.29 -4.12
C ILE A 181 -4.72 6.49 -2.73
N GLU A 182 -4.80 7.70 -2.18
CA GLU A 182 -4.27 8.01 -0.86
C GLU A 182 -4.93 7.17 0.25
N MET A 183 -6.20 6.79 0.09
CA MET A 183 -6.90 5.87 0.99
C MET A 183 -6.57 4.41 0.67
N LEU A 184 -6.62 4.02 -0.60
CA LEU A 184 -6.39 2.64 -1.04
C LEU A 184 -5.01 2.11 -0.62
N LYS A 185 -3.96 2.93 -0.77
CA LYS A 185 -2.59 2.49 -0.48
C LYS A 185 -2.40 2.01 0.96
N GLN A 186 -3.18 2.55 1.91
CA GLN A 186 -3.07 2.24 3.35
C GLN A 186 -3.51 0.81 3.68
N ILE A 187 -4.29 0.18 2.81
CA ILE A 187 -4.89 -1.14 3.02
C ILE A 187 -4.19 -2.11 2.06
N PRO A 188 -3.36 -3.07 2.54
CA PRO A 188 -2.60 -3.98 1.67
C PRO A 188 -3.44 -4.66 0.59
N LEU A 189 -4.65 -5.13 0.95
CA LEU A 189 -5.60 -5.75 0.03
C LEU A 189 -6.01 -4.85 -1.16
N LEU A 190 -5.93 -3.53 -1.02
CA LEU A 190 -6.39 -2.55 -2.02
C LEU A 190 -5.26 -1.86 -2.78
N GLN A 191 -3.99 -2.18 -2.47
CA GLN A 191 -2.85 -1.60 -3.17
C GLN A 191 -2.85 -1.92 -4.67
N GLY A 192 -3.32 -3.12 -5.04
CA GLY A 192 -3.50 -3.51 -6.45
C GLY A 192 -4.47 -2.57 -7.19
N ALA A 193 -5.66 -2.36 -6.64
CA ALA A 193 -6.64 -1.41 -7.20
C ALA A 193 -6.07 0.01 -7.30
N GLY A 194 -5.32 0.45 -6.29
CA GLY A 194 -4.63 1.76 -6.32
C GLY A 194 -3.60 1.86 -7.44
N LEU A 195 -2.83 0.80 -7.70
CA LEU A 195 -1.85 0.78 -8.79
C LEU A 195 -2.53 0.83 -10.16
N ASP A 196 -3.62 0.11 -10.34
CA ASP A 196 -4.33 0.09 -11.61
C ASP A 196 -5.01 1.44 -11.88
N LEU A 197 -5.57 2.09 -10.85
CA LEU A 197 -6.06 3.45 -10.96
C LEU A 197 -4.94 4.45 -11.28
N ALA A 198 -3.77 4.34 -10.64
CA ALA A 198 -2.63 5.20 -10.96
C ALA A 198 -2.17 5.02 -12.43
N LYS A 199 -2.09 3.79 -12.93
CA LYS A 199 -1.76 3.51 -14.33
C LYS A 199 -2.79 4.09 -15.30
N GLN A 200 -4.08 3.96 -14.98
CA GLN A 200 -5.17 4.54 -15.76
C GLN A 200 -5.01 6.07 -15.86
N LEU A 201 -4.71 6.74 -14.75
CA LEU A 201 -4.41 8.18 -14.77
C LEU A 201 -3.19 8.53 -15.63
N GLY A 202 -2.18 7.65 -15.68
CA GLY A 202 -1.00 7.81 -16.53
C GLY A 202 -1.26 7.70 -18.04
N ARG A 203 -2.38 7.08 -18.45
CA ARG A 203 -2.78 7.00 -19.88
C ARG A 203 -3.35 8.31 -20.41
N ILE A 204 -3.89 9.13 -19.52
CA ILE A 204 -4.52 10.41 -19.87
C ILE A 204 -3.50 11.37 -20.50
N ASP A 205 -2.34 11.52 -19.86
CA ASP A 205 -1.19 12.22 -20.41
C ASP A 205 0.10 11.70 -19.77
N SER A 206 0.96 11.11 -20.63
CA SER A 206 2.26 10.56 -20.25
C SER A 206 3.25 11.58 -19.66
N LYS A 207 2.99 12.89 -19.79
CA LYS A 207 3.81 13.96 -19.22
C LYS A 207 3.42 14.29 -17.78
N LEU A 208 2.32 13.75 -17.26
CA LEU A 208 1.90 13.98 -15.90
C LEU A 208 2.82 13.24 -14.92
N THR A 209 3.32 13.96 -13.94
CA THR A 209 4.19 13.41 -12.89
C THR A 209 3.39 12.71 -11.79
N TYR A 210 2.18 13.20 -11.47
CA TYR A 210 1.42 12.70 -10.34
C TYR A 210 1.04 11.21 -10.44
N PRO A 211 0.70 10.60 -11.59
CA PRO A 211 0.42 9.16 -11.66
C PRO A 211 1.62 8.33 -11.22
N LEU A 212 2.82 8.73 -11.66
CA LEU A 212 4.08 8.10 -11.29
C LEU A 212 4.42 8.30 -9.80
N VAL A 213 4.11 9.47 -9.23
CA VAL A 213 4.23 9.72 -7.79
C VAL A 213 3.27 8.83 -7.01
N MET A 214 2.04 8.64 -7.48
CA MET A 214 1.06 7.75 -6.85
C MET A 214 1.51 6.29 -6.89
N GLU A 215 2.01 5.80 -8.03
CA GLU A 215 2.63 4.48 -8.13
C GLU A 215 3.75 4.32 -7.10
N GLY A 216 4.68 5.28 -7.04
CA GLY A 216 5.76 5.28 -6.07
C GLY A 216 5.28 5.23 -4.62
N ARG A 217 4.22 5.99 -4.28
CA ARG A 217 3.63 5.99 -2.92
C ARG A 217 3.00 4.66 -2.54
N ILE A 218 2.33 4.00 -3.49
CA ILE A 218 1.75 2.67 -3.25
C ILE A 218 2.86 1.65 -3.05
N GLN A 219 3.88 1.65 -3.91
CA GLN A 219 5.02 0.75 -3.76
C GLN A 219 5.80 1.01 -2.46
N MET A 220 5.91 2.26 -2.02
CA MET A 220 6.49 2.60 -0.72
C MET A 220 5.68 2.03 0.45
N GLN A 221 4.35 2.02 0.34
CA GLN A 221 3.50 1.41 1.36
C GLN A 221 3.57 -0.13 1.33
N ALA A 222 3.69 -0.73 0.14
CA ALA A 222 3.98 -2.16 0.00
C ALA A 222 5.34 -2.53 0.61
N LEU A 223 6.35 -1.67 0.44
CA LEU A 223 7.68 -1.86 1.04
C LEU A 223 7.64 -1.83 2.57
N LYS A 224 6.91 -0.86 3.15
CA LYS A 224 6.69 -0.80 4.60
C LYS A 224 5.97 -2.05 5.12
N TYR A 225 5.04 -2.61 4.35
CA TYR A 225 4.39 -3.87 4.70
C TYR A 225 5.37 -5.05 4.71
N GLN A 226 6.31 -5.13 3.76
CA GLN A 226 7.37 -6.15 3.82
C GLN A 226 8.28 -5.96 5.04
N LEU A 227 8.62 -4.72 5.41
CA LEU A 227 9.38 -4.43 6.62
C LEU A 227 8.63 -4.90 7.88
N LEU A 228 7.33 -4.58 7.98
CA LEU A 228 6.48 -5.05 9.08
C LEU A 228 6.52 -6.58 9.21
N ARG A 229 6.37 -7.31 8.10
CA ARG A 229 6.45 -8.78 8.09
C ARG A 229 7.79 -9.28 8.66
N ILE A 230 8.89 -8.68 8.26
CA ILE A 230 10.24 -9.02 8.76
C ILE A 230 10.35 -8.76 10.26
N GLU A 231 9.86 -7.62 10.73
CA GLU A 231 9.85 -7.25 12.16
C GLU A 231 8.97 -8.19 12.99
N SER A 232 7.90 -8.75 12.39
CA SER A 232 7.06 -9.81 12.96
C SER A 232 7.63 -11.23 12.83
N GLY A 233 8.85 -11.39 12.31
CA GLY A 233 9.56 -12.66 12.24
C GLY A 233 9.49 -13.40 10.90
N ASP A 234 8.76 -12.89 9.91
CA ASP A 234 8.73 -13.47 8.56
C ASP A 234 10.00 -13.09 7.78
N ARG A 235 11.00 -13.96 7.85
CA ARG A 235 12.28 -13.76 7.15
C ARG A 235 12.15 -13.84 5.63
N THR A 236 11.13 -14.52 5.11
CA THR A 236 10.94 -14.68 3.65
C THR A 236 10.56 -13.36 2.98
N ALA A 237 9.89 -12.46 3.72
CA ALA A 237 9.55 -11.13 3.26
C ALA A 237 10.78 -10.28 2.85
N ARG A 238 11.97 -10.60 3.38
CA ARG A 238 13.24 -9.94 3.00
C ARG A 238 13.53 -10.06 1.51
N GLU A 239 13.18 -11.18 0.88
CA GLU A 239 13.42 -11.41 -0.55
C GLU A 239 12.64 -10.42 -1.43
N ASN A 240 11.51 -9.92 -0.93
CA ASN A 240 10.66 -8.97 -1.64
C ASN A 240 11.03 -7.49 -1.39
N MET A 241 11.87 -7.18 -0.39
CA MET A 241 12.23 -5.80 -0.05
C MET A 241 12.90 -5.07 -1.23
N ALA A 242 13.98 -5.64 -1.79
CA ALA A 242 14.71 -5.01 -2.88
C ALA A 242 13.89 -4.90 -4.18
N PRO A 243 13.15 -5.94 -4.63
CA PRO A 243 12.24 -5.83 -5.77
C PRO A 243 11.21 -4.71 -5.62
N VAL A 244 10.51 -4.63 -4.48
CA VAL A 244 9.47 -3.62 -4.25
C VAL A 244 10.08 -2.21 -4.14
N TYR A 245 11.24 -2.07 -3.48
CA TYR A 245 12.00 -0.82 -3.45
C TYR A 245 12.34 -0.34 -4.87
N ASN A 246 12.80 -1.24 -5.73
CA ASN A 246 13.15 -0.91 -7.10
C ASN A 246 11.94 -0.43 -7.91
N LEU A 247 10.75 -1.01 -7.71
CA LEU A 247 9.51 -0.52 -8.32
C LEU A 247 9.21 0.92 -7.88
N ALA A 248 9.32 1.23 -6.59
CA ALA A 248 9.13 2.59 -6.07
C ALA A 248 10.15 3.57 -6.67
N ILE A 249 11.43 3.22 -6.65
CA ILE A 249 12.51 4.05 -7.21
C ILE A 249 12.30 4.30 -8.69
N VAL A 250 11.92 3.29 -9.47
CA VAL A 250 11.68 3.44 -10.90
C VAL A 250 10.54 4.41 -11.18
N ALA A 251 9.43 4.30 -10.44
CA ALA A 251 8.30 5.22 -10.57
C ALA A 251 8.70 6.67 -10.26
N TYR A 252 9.34 6.91 -9.11
CA TYR A 252 9.81 8.25 -8.75
C TYR A 252 10.89 8.79 -9.68
N ARG A 253 11.80 7.94 -10.17
CA ARG A 253 12.83 8.36 -11.13
C ARG A 253 12.21 8.73 -12.49
N LYS A 254 11.17 8.03 -12.94
CA LYS A 254 10.41 8.44 -14.12
C LYS A 254 9.74 9.80 -13.91
N ALA A 255 9.11 10.02 -12.75
CA ALA A 255 8.53 11.32 -12.42
C ALA A 255 9.59 12.42 -12.41
N LEU A 256 10.75 12.17 -11.80
CA LEU A 256 11.85 13.13 -11.71
C LEU A 256 12.40 13.55 -13.07
N LYS A 257 12.38 12.66 -14.08
CA LYS A 257 12.79 13.00 -15.46
C LYS A 257 11.85 14.00 -16.13
N LEU A 258 10.61 14.11 -15.68
CA LEU A 258 9.61 15.04 -16.20
C LEU A 258 9.60 16.38 -15.44
N THR A 259 10.36 16.47 -14.34
CA THR A 259 10.46 17.66 -13.48
C THR A 259 11.73 18.46 -13.77
N SER A 260 11.61 19.79 -13.84
CA SER A 260 12.76 20.69 -13.94
C SER A 260 13.43 20.87 -12.58
N LYS A 261 14.72 20.54 -12.48
CA LYS A 261 15.53 20.77 -11.27
C LYS A 261 16.12 22.18 -11.18
N SER A 262 16.30 22.85 -12.31
CA SER A 262 16.88 24.21 -12.36
C SER A 262 15.84 25.29 -12.06
N THR A 263 14.58 25.02 -12.38
CA THR A 263 13.45 25.96 -12.17
C THR A 263 12.23 25.20 -11.65
N PRO A 264 12.32 24.57 -10.47
CA PRO A 264 11.23 23.77 -9.91
C PRO A 264 10.02 24.66 -9.53
N LYS A 265 8.81 24.13 -9.70
CA LYS A 265 7.56 24.78 -9.29
C LYS A 265 7.04 24.13 -8.01
N LYS A 266 6.09 24.79 -7.33
CA LYS A 266 5.40 24.19 -6.16
C LYS A 266 4.75 22.84 -6.46
N ALA A 267 4.22 22.65 -7.67
CA ALA A 267 3.64 21.38 -8.10
C ALA A 267 4.67 20.24 -8.24
N ASP A 268 5.96 20.57 -8.36
CA ASP A 268 7.04 19.59 -8.45
C ASP A 268 7.53 19.10 -7.08
N LEU A 269 7.17 19.80 -5.99
CA LEU A 269 7.61 19.48 -4.63
C LEU A 269 7.35 18.02 -4.24
N PRO A 270 6.17 17.41 -4.51
CA PRO A 270 5.97 16.00 -4.20
C PRO A 270 6.95 15.08 -4.94
N VAL A 271 7.25 15.34 -6.21
CA VAL A 271 8.22 14.52 -6.97
C VAL A 271 9.60 14.61 -6.32
N LEU A 272 10.05 15.84 -6.06
CA LEU A 272 11.40 16.11 -5.59
C LEU A 272 11.65 15.55 -4.19
N THR A 273 10.68 15.73 -3.29
CA THR A 273 10.78 15.34 -1.88
C THR A 273 10.57 13.85 -1.68
N GLU A 274 9.64 13.22 -2.40
CA GLU A 274 9.42 11.78 -2.31
C GLU A 274 10.62 11.00 -2.86
N PHE A 275 11.27 11.50 -3.93
CA PHE A 275 12.52 10.92 -4.42
C PHE A 275 13.66 11.03 -3.38
N GLY A 276 13.73 12.15 -2.65
CA GLY A 276 14.62 12.29 -1.50
C GLY A 276 14.33 11.30 -0.38
N ASN A 277 13.05 11.13 -0.02
CA ASN A 277 12.64 10.20 1.03
C ASN A 277 12.97 8.73 0.69
N ILE A 278 12.69 8.27 -0.53
CA ILE A 278 12.95 6.87 -0.93
C ILE A 278 14.45 6.58 -1.00
N THR A 279 15.29 7.53 -1.40
CA THR A 279 16.74 7.34 -1.44
C THR A 279 17.33 7.29 -0.03
N HIS A 280 16.84 8.14 0.89
CA HIS A 280 17.19 8.04 2.30
C HIS A 280 16.71 6.73 2.94
N TYR A 281 15.51 6.26 2.60
CA TYR A 281 15.01 4.96 3.05
C TYR A 281 15.91 3.81 2.56
N GLY A 282 16.34 3.88 1.29
CA GLY A 282 17.32 2.96 0.72
C GLY A 282 18.63 2.92 1.50
N TYR A 283 19.10 4.07 1.98
CA TYR A 283 20.27 4.17 2.83
C TYR A 283 20.10 3.49 4.20
N ILE A 284 18.99 3.79 4.89
CA ILE A 284 18.69 3.23 6.22
C ILE A 284 18.60 1.70 6.15
N HIS A 285 17.93 1.17 5.13
CA HIS A 285 17.63 -0.25 5.03
C HIS A 285 18.55 -1.01 4.06
N ARG A 286 19.71 -0.44 3.71
CA ARG A 286 20.64 -1.00 2.70
C ARG A 286 21.08 -2.43 3.00
N ASP A 287 21.35 -2.76 4.26
CA ASP A 287 21.83 -4.09 4.67
C ASP A 287 20.71 -5.13 4.53
N LEU A 288 19.49 -4.74 4.86
CA LEU A 288 18.31 -5.57 4.71
C LEU A 288 18.07 -5.91 3.23
N MET A 289 18.19 -4.90 2.36
CA MET A 289 18.05 -5.03 0.90
C MET A 289 19.31 -5.53 0.17
N ARG A 290 20.42 -5.72 0.89
CA ARG A 290 21.74 -6.12 0.35
C ARG A 290 22.23 -5.20 -0.77
N PHE A 291 22.00 -3.89 -0.63
CA PHE A 291 22.53 -2.92 -1.57
C PHE A 291 24.01 -2.64 -1.34
N THR A 292 24.75 -2.46 -2.43
CA THR A 292 26.15 -2.04 -2.40
C THR A 292 26.25 -0.59 -1.91
N GLU A 293 27.29 -0.29 -1.14
CA GLU A 293 27.54 1.05 -0.61
C GLU A 293 27.64 2.11 -1.73
N GLU A 294 28.40 1.84 -2.80
CA GLU A 294 28.54 2.75 -3.96
C GLU A 294 27.20 3.04 -4.66
N GLY A 295 26.39 1.99 -4.85
CA GLY A 295 25.06 2.10 -5.45
C GLY A 295 24.14 3.00 -4.61
N VAL A 296 24.14 2.80 -3.29
CA VAL A 296 23.38 3.63 -2.34
C VAL A 296 23.89 5.06 -2.34
N LYS A 297 25.21 5.29 -2.27
CA LYS A 297 25.83 6.62 -2.32
C LYS A 297 25.40 7.40 -3.55
N THR A 298 25.40 6.75 -4.72
CA THR A 298 24.95 7.34 -5.97
C THR A 298 23.47 7.74 -5.91
N LEU A 299 22.62 6.85 -5.38
CA LEU A 299 21.19 7.14 -5.21
C LEU A 299 20.93 8.28 -4.23
N VAL A 300 21.57 8.27 -3.06
CA VAL A 300 21.43 9.32 -2.04
C VAL A 300 21.92 10.66 -2.57
N LYS A 301 22.99 10.70 -3.37
CA LYS A 301 23.46 11.93 -4.02
C LYS A 301 22.40 12.50 -4.96
N LEU A 302 21.79 11.67 -5.81
CA LEU A 302 20.69 12.10 -6.69
C LEU A 302 19.46 12.56 -5.89
N GLY A 303 19.17 11.91 -4.77
CA GLY A 303 18.12 12.29 -3.83
C GLY A 303 18.40 13.65 -3.20
N LYS A 304 19.64 13.90 -2.79
CA LYS A 304 20.09 15.17 -2.22
C LYS A 304 19.96 16.30 -3.24
N ASP A 305 20.44 16.11 -4.46
CA ASP A 305 20.28 17.10 -5.55
C ASP A 305 18.80 17.42 -5.84
N SER A 306 17.92 16.42 -5.70
CA SER A 306 16.48 16.58 -5.86
C SER A 306 15.88 17.44 -4.74
N VAL A 307 16.27 17.19 -3.49
CA VAL A 307 15.79 17.95 -2.33
C VAL A 307 16.40 19.35 -2.26
N ASP A 308 17.64 19.54 -2.70
CA ASP A 308 18.27 20.85 -2.85
C ASP A 308 17.40 21.75 -3.76
N ALA A 309 16.91 21.21 -4.87
CA ALA A 309 15.97 21.90 -5.75
C ALA A 309 14.63 22.20 -5.05
N ALA A 310 14.09 21.27 -4.24
CA ALA A 310 12.86 21.49 -3.49
C ALA A 310 13.00 22.64 -2.48
N VAL A 311 14.15 22.73 -1.79
CA VAL A 311 14.43 23.78 -0.80
C VAL A 311 14.44 25.17 -1.43
N THR A 312 14.87 25.32 -2.69
CA THR A 312 14.77 26.62 -3.38
C THR A 312 13.34 27.15 -3.57
N VAL A 313 12.34 26.26 -3.47
CA VAL A 313 10.92 26.59 -3.58
C VAL A 313 10.27 26.70 -2.20
N ASP A 314 10.68 25.86 -1.25
CA ASP A 314 10.11 25.76 0.08
C ASP A 314 11.14 25.28 1.13
N ASP A 315 11.53 26.19 2.02
CA ASP A 315 12.53 25.95 3.08
C ASP A 315 12.09 24.93 4.14
N SER A 316 10.81 24.56 4.19
CA SER A 316 10.33 23.52 5.13
C SER A 316 10.98 22.15 4.89
N PHE A 317 11.61 21.94 3.73
CA PHE A 317 12.32 20.70 3.39
C PHE A 317 13.81 20.67 3.78
N VAL A 318 14.35 21.75 4.37
CA VAL A 318 15.73 21.77 4.92
C VAL A 318 16.04 20.60 5.87
N PRO A 319 15.12 20.13 6.74
CA PRO A 319 15.38 18.95 7.57
C PRO A 319 15.58 17.66 6.77
N LEU A 320 14.94 17.51 5.61
CA LEU A 320 15.18 16.36 4.72
C LEU A 320 16.52 16.49 4.01
N GLN A 321 16.87 17.69 3.55
CA GLN A 321 18.18 18.00 2.95
C GLN A 321 19.32 17.59 3.89
N LYS A 322 19.28 18.04 5.15
CA LYS A 322 20.30 17.74 6.17
C LYS A 322 20.41 16.24 6.47
N ARG A 323 19.28 15.50 6.45
CA ARG A 323 19.30 14.02 6.62
C ARG A 323 20.03 13.32 5.49
N LEU A 324 19.82 13.76 4.24
CA LEU A 324 20.52 13.22 3.07
C LEU A 324 22.01 13.59 3.08
N GLU A 325 22.35 14.81 3.48
CA GLU A 325 23.75 15.23 3.68
C GLU A 325 24.46 14.37 4.72
N SER A 326 23.85 14.18 5.89
CA SER A 326 24.41 13.30 6.93
C SER A 326 24.60 11.86 6.43
N SER A 327 23.64 11.34 5.65
CA SER A 327 23.74 10.01 5.04
C SER A 327 24.94 9.91 4.09
N LEU A 328 25.22 10.94 3.29
CA LEU A 328 26.37 10.98 2.38
C LEU A 328 27.70 11.06 3.13
N THR A 329 27.78 11.85 4.19
CA THR A 329 28.98 11.95 5.02
C THR A 329 29.32 10.60 5.63
N GLN A 330 28.34 9.90 6.20
CA GLN A 330 28.54 8.57 6.80
C GLN A 330 29.02 7.55 5.76
N LEU A 331 28.45 7.56 4.55
CA LEU A 331 28.92 6.70 3.43
C LEU A 331 30.34 7.08 2.94
N GLY A 332 30.76 8.34 3.10
CA GLY A 332 32.11 8.79 2.75
C GLY A 332 33.16 8.46 3.81
N GLU A 333 32.79 8.44 5.09
CA GLU A 333 33.69 8.10 6.20
C GLU A 333 34.10 6.60 6.18
N HIS A 334 33.19 5.72 5.76
CA HIS A 334 33.46 4.28 5.61
C HIS A 334 34.47 3.95 4.48
N GLU A 335 34.58 4.79 3.44
CA GLU A 335 35.63 4.68 2.40
C GLU A 335 37.03 5.00 2.97
N ASN A 336 37.14 6.01 3.83
CA ASN A 336 38.43 6.38 4.42
C ASN A 336 38.96 5.27 5.34
N VAL A 337 38.09 4.66 6.16
CA VAL A 337 38.47 3.57 7.07
C VAL A 337 38.78 2.26 6.33
N SER A 338 38.08 1.96 5.22
CA SER A 338 38.36 0.77 4.41
C SER A 338 39.62 0.92 3.55
N SER A 339 39.88 2.12 3.01
CA SER A 339 41.10 2.42 2.23
C SER A 339 42.36 2.41 3.10
N ASP A 340 42.29 2.86 4.36
CA ASP A 340 43.43 2.81 5.29
C ASP A 340 43.76 1.38 5.75
N ARG A 341 42.80 0.47 5.76
CA ARG A 341 43.06 -0.97 6.02
C ARG A 341 43.73 -1.69 4.84
N ILE A 342 43.58 -1.19 3.62
CA ILE A 342 44.21 -1.77 2.42
C ILE A 342 45.64 -1.25 2.22
N LYS A 343 46.00 -0.11 2.82
CA LYS A 343 47.37 0.47 2.75
C LYS A 343 48.38 -0.16 3.70
N PHE A 344 47.96 -1.07 4.58
CA PHE A 344 48.85 -1.89 5.41
C PHE A 344 48.71 -3.37 5.03
N ARG A 345 49.26 -3.74 3.88
CA ARG A 345 49.62 -5.13 3.58
C ARG A 345 50.79 -5.23 2.63
#